data_AF-A0AAN4Z9S6-F1
#
_entry.id   AF-A0AAN4Z9S6-F1
#
_cell.length_a   1.000
_cell.length_b   1.000
_cell.length_c   1.000
_cell.angle_alpha   90.00
_cell.angle_beta   90.00
_cell.angle_gamma   90.00
#
_symmetry.space_group_name_H-M   'P 1'
#
loop_
_entity.id
_entity.type
_entity.pdbx_description
1 polymer ?
#
loop_
_entity_poly.entity_id
_entity_poly.type
_entity_poly.pdbx_seq_one_letter_code
_entity_poly.pdbx_strand_id
1 'polypeptide(L)'
;FQMSEGTEVWRECMRWMRDVGVLDKAFVEGVSMMEFCSAIRNGVILCRLVDVLLPGVIEGVLKPSSQFSCLKNITHFVDACKMHFSMRDEDVFEPIEMYNLINFVKVLNVLSMMSYSEIALRHGLVPFPRRADSPGTHTPSSRRSFTGSSNGGDFAPSRHYRMISPTETEEAFYQALADRVDDFALEEKIYDTLHYQNSKDESEEKVYDVIVKKALSESEFDRAGDPATARYLKFNPVSKRDHVIKEVLDTEQNYVEKGLNMISKRFHSPLTNVLKEEDHHVIFMNISELWAFHSSFYAQLREAVFHTLGITDRSDERPRHSVGDVFLLNKHKFTLYGPYCLGLEDSRSKILQLEKTDAAVRQRIVECCAALKAQQFKLQDILCLPMQRVLKYHLLLGELLNYTSANHPDYRSLESARAAMEDVNAYVNELKRDMEMKATVDEIERSITDLQM
;
A
#
# COMPACT_ATOMS: atom_id res chain seq x y z
N PHE A 1 -36.82 -14.07 -9.86
CA PHE A 1 -36.53 -15.04 -10.94
C PHE A 1 -35.38 -15.91 -10.48
N GLN A 2 -35.67 -17.16 -10.15
CA GLN A 2 -34.70 -18.13 -9.64
C GLN A 2 -34.24 -18.96 -10.85
N MET A 3 -33.01 -18.73 -11.32
CA MET A 3 -32.44 -19.44 -12.48
C MET A 3 -31.56 -20.61 -12.00
N SER A 4 -31.72 -21.73 -12.67
CA SER A 4 -31.22 -23.08 -12.36
C SER A 4 -29.69 -23.26 -12.48
N GLU A 5 -29.17 -24.24 -11.76
CA GLU A 5 -27.76 -24.66 -11.57
C GLU A 5 -26.97 -25.08 -12.84
N GLY A 6 -26.87 -24.21 -13.86
CA GLY A 6 -26.02 -24.39 -15.04
C GLY A 6 -25.04 -23.23 -15.23
N THR A 7 -23.82 -23.39 -14.69
CA THR A 7 -22.54 -22.73 -15.09
C THR A 7 -22.62 -21.34 -15.72
N GLU A 8 -22.81 -20.29 -14.91
CA GLU A 8 -22.47 -18.94 -15.38
C GLU A 8 -20.94 -18.81 -15.46
N VAL A 9 -20.37 -18.82 -16.67
CA VAL A 9 -18.92 -18.92 -16.91
C VAL A 9 -18.11 -17.80 -16.25
N TRP A 10 -18.69 -16.60 -16.12
CA TRP A 10 -18.07 -15.49 -15.38
C TRP A 10 -17.86 -15.80 -13.89
N ARG A 11 -18.72 -16.63 -13.27
CA ARG A 11 -18.50 -17.09 -11.89
C ARG A 11 -17.37 -18.10 -11.80
N GLU A 12 -17.18 -18.93 -12.83
CA GLU A 12 -16.00 -19.79 -12.90
C GLU A 12 -14.72 -18.96 -13.06
N CYS A 13 -14.74 -17.94 -13.91
CA CYS A 13 -13.67 -16.96 -14.05
C CYS A 13 -13.35 -16.30 -12.70
N MET A 14 -14.35 -15.80 -11.99
CA MET A 14 -14.17 -15.17 -10.68
C MET A 14 -13.59 -16.13 -9.64
N ARG A 15 -14.06 -17.37 -9.58
CA ARG A 15 -13.49 -18.40 -8.69
C ARG A 15 -12.04 -18.69 -9.04
N TRP A 16 -11.71 -18.78 -10.32
CA TRP A 16 -10.33 -18.98 -10.76
C TRP A 16 -9.44 -17.78 -10.36
N MET A 17 -9.88 -16.55 -10.56
CA MET A 17 -9.16 -15.34 -10.12
C MET A 17 -8.95 -15.28 -8.60
N ARG A 18 -9.93 -15.73 -7.81
CA ARG A 18 -9.78 -15.91 -6.37
C ARG A 18 -8.75 -17.00 -6.03
N ASP A 19 -8.77 -18.12 -6.74
CA ASP A 19 -7.83 -19.22 -6.51
C ASP A 19 -6.39 -18.84 -6.90
N VAL A 20 -6.23 -17.94 -7.89
CA VAL A 20 -4.94 -17.27 -8.19
C VAL A 20 -4.52 -16.34 -7.04
N GLY A 21 -5.47 -15.78 -6.28
CA GLY A 21 -5.20 -14.87 -5.16
C GLY A 21 -5.35 -13.39 -5.49
N VAL A 22 -6.04 -13.03 -6.58
CA VAL A 22 -6.27 -11.61 -6.94
C VAL A 22 -7.62 -11.05 -6.49
N LEU A 23 -8.55 -11.91 -6.05
CA LEU A 23 -9.84 -11.52 -5.47
C LEU A 23 -9.98 -12.10 -4.05
N ASP A 24 -10.54 -11.32 -3.12
CA ASP A 24 -10.83 -11.77 -1.75
C ASP A 24 -11.98 -12.79 -1.76
N LYS A 25 -11.91 -13.79 -0.86
CA LYS A 25 -13.00 -14.74 -0.61
C LYS A 25 -14.30 -14.02 -0.24
N ALA A 26 -14.23 -12.97 0.58
CA ALA A 26 -15.41 -12.20 0.98
C ALA A 26 -16.09 -11.50 -0.21
N PHE A 27 -15.30 -11.07 -1.20
CA PHE A 27 -15.81 -10.47 -2.42
C PHE A 27 -16.53 -11.49 -3.31
N VAL A 28 -16.07 -12.74 -3.38
CA VAL A 28 -16.69 -13.75 -4.28
C VAL A 28 -18.07 -14.20 -3.79
N GLU A 29 -18.41 -13.98 -2.53
CA GLU A 29 -19.69 -14.37 -1.94
C GLU A 29 -20.77 -13.30 -2.18
N GLY A 30 -21.74 -13.61 -3.05
CA GLY A 30 -22.91 -12.75 -3.28
C GLY A 30 -22.73 -11.64 -4.30
N VAL A 31 -21.54 -11.50 -4.91
CA VAL A 31 -21.29 -10.51 -5.96
C VAL A 31 -22.07 -10.82 -7.25
N SER A 32 -22.61 -9.75 -7.82
CA SER A 32 -23.28 -9.71 -9.12
C SER A 32 -22.27 -9.60 -10.27
N MET A 33 -22.70 -9.97 -11.48
CA MET A 33 -21.86 -9.80 -12.67
C MET A 33 -21.48 -8.33 -12.89
N MET A 34 -22.38 -7.39 -12.59
CA MET A 34 -22.14 -5.95 -12.72
C MET A 34 -20.97 -5.51 -11.82
N GLU A 35 -20.99 -5.89 -10.55
CA GLU A 35 -19.91 -5.61 -9.60
C GLU A 35 -18.59 -6.27 -10.03
N PHE A 36 -18.64 -7.48 -10.58
CA PHE A 36 -17.47 -8.14 -11.15
C PHE A 36 -16.88 -7.36 -12.33
N CYS A 37 -17.70 -6.99 -13.32
CA CYS A 37 -17.28 -6.20 -14.47
C CYS A 37 -16.67 -4.87 -14.03
N SER A 38 -17.31 -4.17 -13.09
CA SER A 38 -16.80 -2.93 -12.49
C SER A 38 -15.40 -3.11 -11.90
N ALA A 39 -15.21 -4.21 -11.15
CA ALA A 39 -13.94 -4.49 -10.49
C ALA A 39 -12.77 -4.71 -11.48
N ILE A 40 -13.02 -5.38 -12.61
CA ILE A 40 -11.96 -5.64 -13.61
C ILE A 40 -11.84 -4.55 -14.69
N ARG A 41 -12.83 -3.65 -14.79
CA ARG A 41 -12.97 -2.64 -15.87
C ARG A 41 -11.75 -1.74 -16.06
N ASN A 42 -11.07 -1.33 -14.99
CA ASN A 42 -9.96 -0.39 -15.07
C ASN A 42 -8.57 -1.04 -15.20
N GLY A 43 -8.53 -2.36 -15.42
CA GLY A 43 -7.30 -3.09 -15.69
C GLY A 43 -6.42 -3.39 -14.49
N VAL A 44 -6.64 -2.80 -13.31
CA VAL A 44 -5.75 -3.02 -12.14
C VAL A 44 -5.74 -4.48 -11.70
N ILE A 45 -6.92 -5.09 -11.56
CA ILE A 45 -7.04 -6.51 -11.18
C ILE A 45 -6.44 -7.42 -12.26
N LEU A 46 -6.61 -7.03 -13.54
CA LEU A 46 -6.05 -7.78 -14.67
C LEU A 46 -4.51 -7.73 -14.67
N CYS A 47 -3.92 -6.56 -14.38
CA CYS A 47 -2.47 -6.45 -14.21
C CYS A 47 -1.96 -7.26 -13.02
N ARG A 48 -2.66 -7.21 -11.88
CA ARG A 48 -2.33 -8.01 -10.69
C ARG A 48 -2.38 -9.51 -11.00
N LEU A 49 -3.33 -9.95 -11.82
CA LEU A 49 -3.45 -11.34 -12.26
C LEU A 49 -2.18 -11.79 -12.99
N VAL A 50 -1.67 -10.96 -13.90
CA VAL A 50 -0.40 -11.24 -14.59
C VAL A 50 0.76 -11.27 -13.61
N ASP A 51 0.87 -10.29 -12.71
CA ASP A 51 1.99 -10.21 -11.77
C ASP A 51 2.05 -11.39 -10.79
N VAL A 52 0.90 -11.92 -10.36
CA VAL A 52 0.87 -13.14 -9.53
C VAL A 52 1.32 -14.38 -10.32
N LEU A 53 0.92 -14.50 -11.59
CA LEU A 53 1.31 -15.62 -12.43
C LEU A 53 2.77 -15.52 -12.90
N LEU A 54 3.23 -14.31 -13.19
CA LEU A 54 4.55 -13.95 -13.72
C LEU A 54 5.03 -12.62 -13.10
N PRO A 55 5.70 -12.69 -11.94
CA PRO A 55 6.17 -11.50 -11.24
C PRO A 55 7.13 -10.65 -12.07
N GLY A 56 6.88 -9.34 -12.10
CA GLY A 56 7.76 -8.36 -12.74
C GLY A 56 7.61 -8.21 -14.26
N VAL A 57 6.58 -8.79 -14.88
CA VAL A 57 6.25 -8.57 -16.30
C VAL A 57 5.61 -7.20 -16.54
N ILE A 58 4.72 -6.79 -15.63
CA ILE A 58 4.04 -5.50 -15.72
C ILE A 58 4.72 -4.53 -14.76
N GLU A 59 5.33 -3.49 -15.32
CA GLU A 59 5.88 -2.37 -14.56
C GLU A 59 4.93 -1.17 -14.68
N GLY A 60 4.66 -0.46 -13.57
CA GLY A 60 3.97 0.82 -13.60
C GLY A 60 2.45 0.79 -13.78
N VAL A 61 1.74 -0.10 -13.07
CA VAL A 61 0.26 -0.04 -12.99
C VAL A 61 -0.17 1.30 -12.38
N LEU A 62 -0.97 2.06 -13.11
CA LEU A 62 -1.43 3.39 -12.70
C LEU A 62 -2.64 3.31 -11.77
N LYS A 63 -2.78 4.28 -10.85
CA LYS A 63 -4.04 4.47 -10.11
C LYS A 63 -5.15 4.81 -11.11
N PRO A 64 -6.30 4.11 -11.08
CA PRO A 64 -7.37 4.28 -12.07
C PRO A 64 -8.20 5.55 -11.79
N SER A 65 -7.59 6.72 -11.92
CA SER A 65 -8.20 8.04 -11.66
C SER A 65 -8.81 8.69 -12.89
N SER A 66 -8.54 8.15 -14.09
CA SER A 66 -8.95 8.70 -15.38
C SER A 66 -9.17 7.59 -16.40
N GLN A 67 -9.92 7.89 -17.46
CA GLN A 67 -10.06 6.95 -18.59
C GLN A 67 -8.69 6.58 -19.19
N PHE A 68 -7.77 7.53 -19.29
CA PHE A 68 -6.41 7.29 -19.80
C PHE A 68 -5.64 6.27 -18.95
N SER A 69 -5.60 6.44 -17.63
CA SER A 69 -4.92 5.51 -16.72
C SER A 69 -5.53 4.11 -16.75
N CYS A 70 -6.87 4.03 -16.84
CA CYS A 70 -7.59 2.76 -17.00
C CYS A 70 -7.21 2.07 -18.31
N LEU A 71 -7.27 2.80 -19.45
CA LEU A 71 -6.90 2.26 -20.75
C LEU A 71 -5.45 1.79 -20.79
N LYS A 72 -4.52 2.55 -20.19
CA LYS A 72 -3.10 2.17 -20.12
C LYS A 72 -2.88 0.90 -19.29
N ASN A 73 -3.55 0.75 -18.15
CA ASN A 73 -3.52 -0.50 -17.38
C ASN A 73 -4.03 -1.68 -18.22
N ILE A 74 -5.16 -1.51 -18.91
CA ILE A 74 -5.70 -2.56 -19.77
C ILE A 74 -4.72 -2.90 -20.91
N THR A 75 -4.06 -1.90 -21.51
CA THR A 75 -3.03 -2.10 -22.52
C THR A 75 -1.87 -2.94 -21.98
N HIS A 76 -1.35 -2.63 -20.79
CA HIS A 76 -0.30 -3.44 -20.15
C HIS A 76 -0.71 -4.91 -19.99
N PHE A 77 -1.95 -5.16 -19.59
CA PHE A 77 -2.49 -6.52 -19.51
C PHE A 77 -2.54 -7.21 -20.89
N VAL A 78 -3.09 -6.53 -21.90
CA VAL A 78 -3.21 -7.07 -23.26
C VAL A 78 -1.84 -7.37 -23.86
N ASP A 79 -0.87 -6.49 -23.69
CA ASP A 79 0.51 -6.68 -24.17
C ASP A 79 1.17 -7.86 -23.47
N ALA A 80 0.99 -8.00 -22.16
CA ALA A 80 1.50 -9.16 -21.42
C ALA A 80 0.86 -10.48 -21.91
N CYS A 81 -0.44 -10.48 -22.23
CA CYS A 81 -1.13 -11.65 -22.80
C CYS A 81 -0.52 -12.06 -24.15
N LYS A 82 -0.22 -11.10 -25.02
CA LYS A 82 0.41 -11.37 -26.31
C LYS A 82 1.84 -11.90 -26.15
N MET A 83 2.64 -11.21 -25.34
CA MET A 83 4.08 -11.49 -25.20
C MET A 83 4.38 -12.77 -24.42
N HIS A 84 3.64 -13.03 -23.32
CA HIS A 84 4.00 -14.08 -22.37
C HIS A 84 3.01 -15.25 -22.34
N PHE A 85 1.76 -15.04 -22.76
CA PHE A 85 0.75 -16.12 -22.85
C PHE A 85 0.52 -16.59 -24.29
N SER A 86 1.35 -16.11 -25.24
CA SER A 86 1.33 -16.49 -26.66
C SER A 86 -0.04 -16.33 -27.33
N MET A 87 -0.78 -15.29 -26.93
CA MET A 87 -2.08 -14.96 -27.54
C MET A 87 -1.88 -14.15 -28.81
N ARG A 88 -2.67 -14.44 -29.85
CA ARG A 88 -2.62 -13.69 -31.12
C ARG A 88 -3.46 -12.42 -31.01
N ASP A 89 -3.18 -11.44 -31.87
CA ASP A 89 -3.94 -10.18 -31.91
C ASP A 89 -5.45 -10.39 -32.10
N GLU A 90 -5.85 -11.38 -32.90
CA GLU A 90 -7.27 -11.74 -33.11
C GLU A 90 -7.96 -12.36 -31.89
N ASP A 91 -7.17 -12.96 -30.98
CA ASP A 91 -7.67 -13.67 -29.81
C ASP A 91 -7.91 -12.71 -28.63
N VAL A 92 -7.27 -11.52 -28.61
CA VAL A 92 -7.38 -10.54 -27.52
C VAL A 92 -8.35 -9.39 -27.83
N PHE A 93 -8.93 -8.79 -26.79
CA PHE A 93 -9.79 -7.61 -26.91
C PHE A 93 -8.96 -6.32 -27.01
N GLU A 94 -9.55 -5.28 -27.58
CA GLU A 94 -8.96 -3.93 -27.56
C GLU A 94 -9.19 -3.26 -26.20
N PRO A 95 -8.26 -2.41 -25.72
CA PRO A 95 -8.41 -1.74 -24.42
C PRO A 95 -9.73 -0.98 -24.26
N ILE A 96 -10.20 -0.34 -25.34
CA ILE A 96 -11.46 0.42 -25.34
C ILE A 96 -12.69 -0.49 -25.26
N GLU A 97 -12.63 -1.71 -25.82
CA GLU A 97 -13.71 -2.70 -25.71
C GLU A 97 -13.91 -3.08 -24.24
N MET A 98 -12.82 -3.39 -23.53
CA MET A 98 -12.87 -3.74 -22.11
C MET A 98 -13.31 -2.55 -21.23
N TYR A 99 -12.77 -1.36 -21.48
CA TYR A 99 -13.15 -0.16 -20.71
C TYR A 99 -14.63 0.19 -20.86
N ASN A 100 -15.21 -0.02 -22.04
CA ASN A 100 -16.63 0.21 -22.30
C ASN A 100 -17.48 -1.06 -22.13
N LEU A 101 -16.92 -2.15 -21.58
CA LEU A 101 -17.58 -3.45 -21.40
C LEU A 101 -18.27 -3.98 -22.66
N ILE A 102 -17.73 -3.64 -23.82
CA ILE A 102 -18.16 -4.14 -25.13
C ILE A 102 -17.56 -5.53 -25.31
N ASN A 103 -18.37 -6.47 -25.79
CA ASN A 103 -17.93 -7.82 -26.11
C ASN A 103 -17.25 -8.54 -24.92
N PHE A 104 -17.88 -8.48 -23.75
CA PHE A 104 -17.36 -9.10 -22.52
C PHE A 104 -17.06 -10.60 -22.65
N VAL A 105 -17.73 -11.29 -23.58
CA VAL A 105 -17.44 -12.69 -23.93
C VAL A 105 -15.98 -12.86 -24.39
N LYS A 106 -15.44 -11.90 -25.15
CA LYS A 106 -14.03 -11.90 -25.59
C LYS A 106 -13.08 -11.75 -24.41
N VAL A 107 -13.42 -10.93 -23.43
CA VAL A 107 -12.68 -10.78 -22.16
C VAL A 107 -12.62 -12.11 -21.40
N LEU A 108 -13.77 -12.78 -21.25
CA LEU A 108 -13.82 -14.10 -20.61
C LEU A 108 -13.00 -15.15 -21.39
N ASN A 109 -12.99 -15.08 -22.73
CA ASN A 109 -12.17 -15.98 -23.55
C ASN A 109 -10.67 -15.74 -23.33
N VAL A 110 -10.22 -14.49 -23.23
CA VAL A 110 -8.82 -14.17 -22.88
C VAL A 110 -8.45 -14.75 -21.53
N LEU A 111 -9.27 -14.54 -20.50
CA LEU A 111 -9.02 -15.08 -19.15
C LEU A 111 -9.07 -16.61 -19.13
N SER A 112 -9.96 -17.22 -19.92
CA SER A 112 -10.01 -18.68 -20.11
C SER A 112 -8.71 -19.19 -20.74
N MET A 113 -8.24 -18.56 -21.82
CA MET A 113 -6.95 -18.91 -22.45
C MET A 113 -5.77 -18.78 -21.47
N MET A 114 -5.75 -17.73 -20.64
CA MET A 114 -4.75 -17.59 -19.57
C MET A 114 -4.82 -18.75 -18.58
N SER A 115 -6.02 -19.16 -18.18
CA SER A 115 -6.20 -20.27 -17.23
C SER A 115 -5.69 -21.61 -17.77
N TYR A 116 -5.79 -21.83 -19.08
CA TYR A 116 -5.27 -23.01 -19.78
C TYR A 116 -3.79 -22.91 -20.18
N SER A 117 -3.12 -21.77 -19.92
CA SER A 117 -1.71 -21.61 -20.22
C SER A 117 -0.84 -22.52 -19.35
N GLU A 118 0.32 -22.93 -19.88
CA GLU A 118 1.27 -23.74 -19.12
C GLU A 118 1.71 -23.04 -17.82
N ILE A 119 1.80 -21.70 -17.88
CA ILE A 119 2.16 -20.84 -16.75
C ILE A 119 1.14 -21.01 -15.61
N ALA A 120 -0.15 -20.87 -15.90
CA ALA A 120 -1.21 -21.04 -14.90
C ALA A 120 -1.30 -22.48 -14.37
N LEU A 121 -1.14 -23.48 -15.25
CA LEU A 121 -1.19 -24.90 -14.85
C LEU A 121 -0.04 -25.31 -13.93
N ARG A 122 1.15 -24.71 -14.09
CA ARG A 122 2.30 -24.95 -13.18
C ARG A 122 2.05 -24.47 -11.75
N HIS A 123 1.17 -23.49 -11.56
CA HIS A 123 0.71 -23.06 -10.22
C HIS A 123 -0.28 -24.03 -9.58
N GLY A 124 -0.65 -25.13 -10.25
CA GLY A 124 -1.59 -26.13 -9.73
C GLY A 124 -3.05 -25.67 -9.74
N LEU A 125 -3.36 -24.63 -10.50
CA LEU A 125 -4.69 -24.05 -10.61
C LEU A 125 -5.57 -24.86 -11.57
N VAL A 126 -6.85 -24.97 -11.26
CA VAL A 126 -7.83 -25.64 -12.13
C VAL A 126 -8.35 -24.62 -13.15
N PRO A 127 -8.18 -24.84 -14.46
CA PRO A 127 -8.62 -23.90 -15.49
C PRO A 127 -10.15 -23.82 -15.59
N PHE A 128 -10.64 -22.77 -16.24
CA PHE A 128 -12.06 -22.56 -16.53
C PHE A 128 -12.29 -22.23 -18.01
N PRO A 129 -13.46 -22.54 -18.60
CA PRO A 129 -14.57 -23.30 -18.00
C PRO A 129 -14.20 -24.77 -17.80
N ARG A 130 -14.79 -25.42 -16.79
CA ARG A 130 -14.59 -26.86 -16.55
C ARG A 130 -15.19 -27.69 -17.69
N ARG A 131 -14.47 -28.71 -18.15
CA ARG A 131 -14.99 -29.64 -19.17
C ARG A 131 -16.13 -30.48 -18.58
N ALA A 132 -17.27 -30.52 -19.28
CA ALA A 132 -18.42 -31.35 -18.92
C ALA A 132 -18.11 -32.87 -18.88
N ASP A 133 -17.06 -33.31 -19.55
CA ASP A 133 -16.73 -34.74 -19.71
C ASP A 133 -15.75 -35.30 -18.67
N SER A 134 -15.59 -34.67 -17.50
CA SER A 134 -14.80 -35.27 -16.42
C SER A 134 -15.73 -36.11 -15.52
N PRO A 135 -15.74 -37.46 -15.61
CA PRO A 135 -16.53 -38.28 -14.71
C PRO A 135 -15.93 -38.16 -13.30
N GLY A 136 -16.80 -37.97 -12.31
CA GLY A 136 -16.51 -37.68 -10.90
C GLY A 136 -15.13 -38.08 -10.37
N THR A 137 -14.35 -37.09 -9.92
CA THR A 137 -13.18 -37.31 -9.08
C THR A 137 -13.61 -37.57 -7.64
N HIS A 138 -13.88 -38.83 -7.33
CA HIS A 138 -13.63 -39.34 -5.99
C HIS A 138 -12.11 -39.29 -5.72
N THR A 139 -11.73 -38.43 -4.77
CA THR A 139 -10.53 -38.49 -3.90
C THR A 139 -9.11 -38.45 -4.51
N PRO A 140 -8.16 -37.74 -3.86
CA PRO A 140 -6.79 -37.56 -4.35
C PRO A 140 -5.87 -38.69 -3.87
N SER A 141 -5.32 -39.49 -4.79
CA SER A 141 -4.14 -40.30 -4.53
C SER A 141 -3.52 -40.80 -5.83
N SER A 142 -2.53 -40.07 -6.35
CA SER A 142 -1.24 -40.62 -6.80
C SER A 142 -0.44 -39.56 -7.54
N ARG A 143 0.68 -39.14 -6.93
CA ARG A 143 1.81 -38.54 -7.64
C ARG A 143 2.26 -39.52 -8.72
N ARG A 144 2.18 -39.14 -9.99
CA ARG A 144 3.04 -39.72 -11.03
C ARG A 144 3.92 -38.61 -11.61
N SER A 145 5.18 -38.72 -11.24
CA SER A 145 6.35 -38.07 -11.83
C SER A 145 6.37 -38.27 -13.35
N PHE A 146 6.39 -37.17 -14.09
CA PHE A 146 6.61 -37.17 -15.54
C PHE A 146 8.13 -37.08 -15.78
N THR A 147 8.76 -38.22 -16.02
CA THR A 147 10.14 -38.28 -16.54
C THR A 147 10.08 -38.09 -18.05
N GLY A 148 10.89 -37.16 -18.56
CA GLY A 148 10.94 -36.81 -19.97
C GLY A 148 11.41 -37.96 -20.87
N SER A 149 10.93 -37.94 -22.11
CA SER A 149 11.63 -38.56 -23.22
C SER A 149 11.46 -37.69 -24.46
N SER A 150 12.61 -37.33 -25.02
CA SER A 150 12.84 -36.57 -26.23
C SER A 150 12.27 -37.30 -27.45
N ASN A 151 11.51 -36.59 -28.28
CA ASN A 151 11.53 -36.77 -29.73
C ASN A 151 11.06 -35.49 -30.42
N GLY A 152 11.90 -35.00 -31.34
CA GLY A 152 11.64 -33.85 -32.18
C GLY A 152 10.51 -34.13 -33.17
N GLY A 153 9.52 -33.26 -33.14
CA GLY A 153 8.44 -33.11 -34.09
C GLY A 153 7.68 -31.86 -33.66
N ASP A 154 7.44 -30.94 -34.58
CA ASP A 154 6.74 -29.67 -34.37
C ASP A 154 5.42 -29.90 -33.61
N PHE A 155 5.47 -29.77 -32.29
CA PHE A 155 4.31 -29.76 -31.42
C PHE A 155 3.83 -28.32 -31.35
N ALA A 156 3.06 -27.91 -32.35
CA ALA A 156 2.12 -26.82 -32.14
C ALA A 156 1.24 -27.25 -30.94
N PRO A 157 1.21 -26.49 -29.82
CA PRO A 157 0.42 -26.88 -28.67
C PRO A 157 -1.04 -26.89 -29.12
N SER A 158 -1.65 -28.08 -29.21
CA SER A 158 -3.04 -28.20 -29.61
C SER A 158 -3.88 -27.35 -28.67
N ARG A 159 -4.72 -26.46 -29.23
CA ARG A 159 -5.62 -25.59 -28.47
C ARG A 159 -6.59 -26.44 -27.65
N HIS A 160 -6.25 -26.69 -26.39
CA HIS A 160 -7.08 -27.49 -25.46
C HIS A 160 -8.15 -26.65 -24.74
N TYR A 161 -8.28 -25.35 -25.05
CA TYR A 161 -9.34 -24.48 -24.53
C TYR A 161 -10.53 -24.47 -25.49
N ARG A 162 -11.76 -24.49 -24.95
CA ARG A 162 -13.00 -24.34 -25.73
C ARG A 162 -13.41 -22.87 -25.66
N MET A 163 -13.72 -22.28 -26.81
CA MET A 163 -14.31 -20.94 -26.87
C MET A 163 -15.62 -20.93 -26.06
N ILE A 164 -15.79 -19.90 -25.25
CA ILE A 164 -17.00 -19.69 -24.46
C ILE A 164 -18.13 -19.35 -25.43
N SER A 165 -19.18 -20.16 -25.41
CA SER A 165 -20.41 -19.94 -26.18
C SER A 165 -21.52 -19.66 -25.17
N PRO A 166 -21.84 -18.38 -24.89
CA PRO A 166 -22.89 -18.03 -23.95
C PRO A 166 -24.27 -18.45 -24.45
N THR A 167 -25.22 -18.65 -23.54
CA THR A 167 -26.63 -18.83 -23.90
C THR A 167 -27.22 -17.53 -24.45
N GLU A 168 -28.33 -17.60 -25.20
CA GLU A 168 -29.03 -16.40 -25.71
C GLU A 168 -29.35 -15.38 -24.60
N THR A 169 -29.69 -15.88 -23.40
CA THR A 169 -29.96 -15.04 -22.23
C THR A 169 -28.71 -14.37 -21.66
N GLU A 170 -27.57 -15.09 -21.67
CA GLU A 170 -26.28 -14.52 -21.24
C GLU A 170 -25.77 -13.50 -22.26
N GLU A 171 -25.92 -13.77 -23.55
CA GLU A 171 -25.50 -12.87 -24.62
C GLU A 171 -26.28 -11.55 -24.58
N ALA A 172 -27.60 -11.59 -24.42
CA ALA A 172 -28.42 -10.40 -24.23
C ALA A 172 -28.00 -9.59 -22.98
N PHE A 173 -27.61 -10.28 -21.90
CA PHE A 173 -27.15 -9.62 -20.68
C PHE A 173 -25.75 -8.99 -20.85
N TYR A 174 -24.82 -9.66 -21.55
CA TYR A 174 -23.51 -9.11 -21.88
C TYR A 174 -23.60 -7.90 -22.80
N GLN A 175 -24.54 -7.90 -23.76
CA GLN A 175 -24.78 -6.74 -24.62
C GLN A 175 -25.31 -5.54 -23.83
N ALA A 176 -26.18 -5.78 -22.83
CA ALA A 176 -26.71 -4.73 -21.96
C ALA A 176 -25.68 -4.13 -20.98
N LEU A 177 -24.47 -4.70 -20.86
CA LEU A 177 -23.40 -4.13 -20.03
C LEU A 177 -22.95 -2.76 -20.55
N ALA A 178 -22.82 -2.62 -21.87
CA ALA A 178 -22.35 -1.40 -22.52
C ALA A 178 -23.27 -0.20 -22.24
N ASP A 179 -24.58 -0.42 -22.22
CA ASP A 179 -25.58 0.63 -21.94
C ASP A 179 -25.57 1.11 -20.48
N ARG A 180 -24.92 0.34 -19.59
CA ARG A 180 -24.88 0.59 -18.14
C ARG A 180 -23.48 0.98 -17.67
N VAL A 181 -22.58 1.30 -18.61
CA VAL A 181 -21.19 1.69 -18.36
C VAL A 181 -21.08 2.99 -17.54
N ASP A 182 -22.06 3.87 -17.66
CA ASP A 182 -22.10 5.14 -16.93
C ASP A 182 -22.69 4.99 -15.50
N ASP A 183 -23.37 3.87 -15.21
CA ASP A 183 -23.85 3.56 -13.85
C ASP A 183 -22.68 3.22 -12.89
N PHE A 184 -21.49 2.93 -13.44
CA PHE A 184 -20.30 2.64 -12.66
C PHE A 184 -19.63 3.94 -12.22
N ALA A 185 -19.96 4.43 -11.03
CA ALA A 185 -19.04 5.32 -10.33
C ALA A 185 -17.72 4.55 -10.11
N LEU A 186 -16.57 5.20 -10.30
CA LEU A 186 -15.26 4.70 -9.88
C LEU A 186 -15.28 4.55 -8.35
N GLU A 187 -15.89 3.47 -7.86
CA GLU A 187 -15.99 3.24 -6.42
C GLU A 187 -14.60 2.87 -5.90
N GLU A 188 -13.93 3.87 -5.31
CA GLU A 188 -12.70 3.72 -4.52
C GLU A 188 -12.82 2.55 -3.51
N LYS A 189 -14.04 2.24 -3.05
CA LYS A 189 -14.35 1.14 -2.12
C LYS A 189 -13.96 -0.25 -2.60
N ILE A 190 -14.03 -0.54 -3.91
CA ILE A 190 -13.61 -1.85 -4.44
C ILE A 190 -12.08 -1.98 -4.27
N TYR A 191 -11.34 -0.88 -4.40
CA TYR A 191 -9.88 -0.82 -4.21
C TYR A 191 -9.46 -0.72 -2.75
N ASP A 192 -10.24 -0.04 -1.91
CA ASP A 192 -10.04 -0.03 -0.46
C ASP A 192 -10.24 -1.43 0.13
N THR A 193 -11.16 -2.23 -0.41
CA THR A 193 -11.38 -3.62 0.04
C THR A 193 -10.38 -4.60 -0.60
N LEU A 194 -9.97 -4.34 -1.85
CA LEU A 194 -8.87 -5.04 -2.51
C LEU A 194 -7.51 -4.46 -2.12
N HIS A 195 -7.41 -3.92 -0.89
CA HIS A 195 -6.20 -3.37 -0.28
C HIS A 195 -4.97 -3.94 -0.96
N TYR A 196 -4.16 -3.01 -1.46
CA TYR A 196 -2.82 -3.22 -1.98
C TYR A 196 -1.98 -3.89 -0.88
N GLN A 197 -2.29 -5.13 -0.54
CA GLN A 197 -1.53 -6.07 0.26
C GLN A 197 -0.37 -6.52 -0.61
N ASN A 198 0.44 -5.55 -1.02
CA ASN A 198 1.83 -5.84 -1.14
C ASN A 198 2.28 -6.31 0.24
N SER A 199 2.99 -7.43 0.27
CA SER A 199 3.80 -7.90 1.41
C SER A 199 4.71 -6.81 2.04
N LYS A 200 4.80 -5.65 1.40
CA LYS A 200 5.48 -4.42 1.78
C LYS A 200 4.87 -3.73 3.01
N ASP A 201 3.55 -3.72 3.17
CA ASP A 201 2.89 -2.97 4.27
C ASP A 201 3.02 -3.68 5.63
N GLU A 202 3.02 -5.03 5.64
CA GLU A 202 3.31 -5.79 6.86
C GLU A 202 4.74 -5.56 7.38
N SER A 203 5.74 -5.48 6.49
CA SER A 203 7.11 -5.24 6.92
C SER A 203 7.31 -3.82 7.46
N GLU A 204 6.66 -2.83 6.85
CA GLU A 204 6.75 -1.44 7.24
C GLU A 204 6.00 -1.19 8.57
N GLU A 205 4.79 -1.72 8.77
CA GLU A 205 4.09 -1.62 10.07
C GLU A 205 4.86 -2.34 11.20
N LYS A 206 5.53 -3.47 10.89
CA LYS A 206 6.44 -4.15 11.83
C LYS A 206 7.61 -3.26 12.27
N VAL A 207 8.15 -2.40 11.39
CA VAL A 207 9.23 -1.45 11.75
C VAL A 207 8.73 -0.43 12.77
N TYR A 208 7.57 0.19 12.52
CA TYR A 208 6.97 1.16 13.42
C TYR A 208 6.67 0.55 14.79
N ASP A 209 6.07 -0.63 14.83
CA ASP A 209 5.74 -1.31 16.08
C ASP A 209 6.99 -1.65 16.90
N VAL A 210 8.06 -2.11 16.24
CA VAL A 210 9.31 -2.50 16.91
C VAL A 210 10.10 -1.29 17.42
N ILE A 211 10.14 -0.19 16.67
CA ILE A 211 10.97 0.98 16.99
C ILE A 211 10.23 2.00 17.84
N VAL A 212 8.96 2.26 17.52
CA VAL A 212 8.17 3.36 18.10
C VAL A 212 7.25 2.86 19.22
N LYS A 213 6.49 1.77 19.00
CA LYS A 213 5.55 1.27 20.04
C LYS A 213 6.21 0.46 21.14
N LYS A 214 7.28 -0.29 20.85
CA LYS A 214 7.91 -1.15 21.84
C LYS A 214 8.48 -0.35 23.01
N ALA A 215 8.00 -0.65 24.22
CA ALA A 215 8.40 0.01 25.45
C ALA A 215 9.91 -0.04 25.69
N LEU A 216 10.43 1.02 26.31
CA LEU A 216 11.82 1.11 26.77
C LEU A 216 12.15 -0.05 27.72
N SER A 217 13.33 -0.65 27.58
CA SER A 217 13.80 -1.63 28.57
C SER A 217 14.23 -0.90 29.84
N GLU A 218 13.98 -1.51 31.01
CA GLU A 218 14.32 -0.95 32.33
C GLU A 218 15.78 -0.45 32.45
N SER A 219 16.69 -1.03 31.67
CA SER A 219 18.13 -0.72 31.66
C SER A 219 18.54 0.55 30.88
N GLU A 220 17.67 1.12 30.05
CA GLU A 220 17.95 2.35 29.29
C GLU A 220 17.57 3.62 30.07
N PHE A 221 16.86 3.47 31.20
CA PHE A 221 16.36 4.57 32.03
C PHE A 221 17.40 5.21 32.97
N ASP A 222 18.55 4.58 33.18
CA ASP A 222 19.62 5.02 34.09
C ASP A 222 20.35 6.32 33.67
N ARG A 223 19.84 7.05 32.67
CA ARG A 223 20.41 8.32 32.17
C ARG A 223 19.55 9.55 32.42
N ALA A 224 18.40 9.44 33.09
CA ALA A 224 17.55 10.59 33.39
C ALA A 224 18.17 11.45 34.50
N GLY A 225 18.85 12.53 34.13
CA GLY A 225 19.52 13.46 35.05
C GLY A 225 18.58 14.35 35.87
N ASP A 226 17.27 14.41 35.54
CA ASP A 226 16.31 15.29 36.23
C ASP A 226 15.22 14.52 37.04
N PRO A 227 14.80 15.04 38.20
CA PRO A 227 13.82 14.38 39.07
C PRO A 227 12.42 14.19 38.46
N ALA A 228 11.98 15.07 37.55
CA ALA A 228 10.64 14.98 36.96
C ALA A 228 10.56 13.80 35.98
N THR A 229 11.60 13.59 35.17
CA THR A 229 11.70 12.40 34.33
C THR A 229 11.69 11.13 35.18
N ALA A 230 12.47 11.06 36.28
CA ALA A 230 12.44 9.89 37.16
C ALA A 230 11.05 9.59 37.76
N ARG A 231 10.26 10.64 38.07
CA ARG A 231 8.86 10.49 38.52
C ARG A 231 7.96 9.99 37.40
N TYR A 232 8.07 10.54 36.19
CA TYR A 232 7.31 10.10 35.01
C TYR A 232 7.57 8.62 34.68
N LEU A 233 8.82 8.17 34.78
CA LEU A 233 9.17 6.77 34.50
C LEU A 233 8.54 5.78 35.49
N LYS A 234 8.33 6.23 36.74
CA LYS A 234 7.65 5.46 37.79
C LYS A 234 6.14 5.67 37.80
N PHE A 235 5.62 6.58 36.98
CA PHE A 235 4.20 6.86 36.90
C PHE A 235 3.47 5.66 36.30
N ASN A 236 2.52 5.12 37.06
CA ASN A 236 1.65 4.05 36.61
C ASN A 236 0.28 4.64 36.25
N PRO A 237 -0.13 4.62 34.97
CA PRO A 237 -1.44 5.11 34.55
C PRO A 237 -2.59 4.41 35.30
N VAL A 238 -3.52 5.18 35.86
CA VAL A 238 -4.66 4.64 36.62
C VAL A 238 -5.96 4.65 35.83
N SER A 239 -6.10 5.58 34.87
CA SER A 239 -7.25 5.68 33.98
C SER A 239 -6.87 5.37 32.53
N LYS A 240 -7.86 5.05 31.69
CA LYS A 240 -7.63 4.90 30.23
C LYS A 240 -7.08 6.18 29.61
N ARG A 241 -7.52 7.34 30.08
CA ARG A 241 -7.00 8.66 29.66
C ARG A 241 -5.49 8.78 29.95
N ASP A 242 -5.07 8.39 31.15
CA ASP A 242 -3.64 8.45 31.53
C ASP A 242 -2.79 7.50 30.68
N HIS A 243 -3.33 6.33 30.32
CA HIS A 243 -2.62 5.39 29.44
C HIS A 243 -2.37 6.02 28.07
N VAL A 244 -3.39 6.63 27.46
CA VAL A 244 -3.25 7.28 26.15
C VAL A 244 -2.30 8.48 26.23
N ILE A 245 -2.37 9.29 27.30
CA ILE A 245 -1.44 10.42 27.49
C ILE A 245 0.00 9.92 27.59
N LYS A 246 0.23 8.84 28.36
CA LYS A 246 1.56 8.23 28.48
C LYS A 246 2.03 7.66 27.14
N GLU A 247 1.15 6.99 26.39
CA GLU A 247 1.46 6.45 25.05
C GLU A 247 1.85 7.55 24.06
N VAL A 248 1.12 8.68 24.04
CA VAL A 248 1.43 9.85 23.19
C VAL A 248 2.87 10.30 23.40
N LEU A 249 3.30 10.45 24.66
CA LEU A 249 4.66 10.90 24.98
C LEU A 249 5.72 9.80 24.78
N ASP A 250 5.47 8.58 25.23
CA ASP A 250 6.41 7.46 25.11
C ASP A 250 6.71 7.15 23.63
N THR A 251 5.68 7.14 22.79
CA THR A 251 5.85 6.91 21.35
C THR A 251 6.52 8.09 20.65
N GLU A 252 6.31 9.34 21.11
CA GLU A 252 7.05 10.49 20.58
C GLU A 252 8.53 10.43 20.96
N GLN A 253 8.83 10.07 22.21
CA GLN A 253 10.19 9.88 22.67
C GLN A 253 10.90 8.81 21.86
N ASN A 254 10.29 7.64 21.69
CA ASN A 254 10.86 6.56 20.90
C ASN A 254 11.05 6.99 19.43
N TYR A 255 10.09 7.69 18.84
CA TYR A 255 10.22 8.22 17.49
C TYR A 255 11.42 9.16 17.33
N VAL A 256 11.64 10.09 18.27
CA VAL A 256 12.76 11.04 18.22
C VAL A 256 14.10 10.39 18.57
N GLU A 257 14.18 9.75 19.73
CA GLU A 257 15.43 9.26 20.32
C GLU A 257 15.92 7.96 19.69
N LYS A 258 15.00 7.11 19.22
CA LYS A 258 15.32 5.86 18.51
C LYS A 258 15.18 6.06 17.01
N GLY A 259 13.97 6.34 16.52
CA GLY A 259 13.68 6.37 15.07
C GLY A 259 14.52 7.40 14.30
N LEU A 260 14.23 8.68 14.48
CA LEU A 260 14.87 9.76 13.73
C LEU A 260 16.36 9.91 14.08
N ASN A 261 16.74 9.75 15.34
CA ASN A 261 18.15 9.78 15.75
C ASN A 261 18.95 8.59 15.19
N MET A 262 18.35 7.41 15.02
CA MET A 262 18.96 6.30 14.27
C MET A 262 19.15 6.66 12.80
N ILE A 263 18.13 7.20 12.13
CA ILE A 263 18.25 7.64 10.73
C ILE A 263 19.39 8.65 10.58
N SER A 264 19.43 9.67 11.44
CA SER A 264 20.44 10.73 11.42
C SER A 264 21.87 10.21 11.69
N LYS A 265 22.08 9.50 12.81
CA LYS A 265 23.43 9.11 13.24
C LYS A 265 23.97 7.85 12.60
N ARG A 266 23.11 6.92 12.20
CA ARG A 266 23.53 5.60 11.66
C ARG A 266 23.48 5.54 10.15
N PHE A 267 22.61 6.31 9.50
CA PHE A 267 22.47 6.26 8.04
C PHE A 267 22.91 7.58 7.40
N HIS A 268 22.24 8.69 7.73
CA HIS A 268 22.48 9.99 7.10
C HIS A 268 23.94 10.41 7.17
N SER A 269 24.54 10.52 8.36
CA SER A 269 25.94 10.95 8.50
C SER A 269 26.97 9.95 7.94
N PRO A 270 26.87 8.62 8.20
CA PRO A 270 27.83 7.66 7.65
C PRO A 270 27.80 7.53 6.12
N LEU A 271 26.65 7.73 5.50
CA LEU A 271 26.47 7.64 4.04
C LEU A 271 26.86 8.93 3.30
N THR A 272 26.95 10.09 3.97
CA THR A 272 27.51 11.32 3.39
C THR A 272 28.92 11.12 2.81
N ASN A 273 29.71 10.21 3.37
CA ASN A 273 31.09 9.95 2.90
C ASN A 273 31.18 9.01 1.69
N VAL A 274 30.08 8.39 1.27
CA VAL A 274 30.07 7.36 0.22
C VAL A 274 29.12 7.72 -0.92
N LEU A 275 28.04 8.44 -0.62
CA LEU A 275 27.08 8.93 -1.59
C LEU A 275 27.52 10.27 -2.18
N LYS A 276 27.13 10.51 -3.44
CA LYS A 276 27.14 11.86 -4.01
C LYS A 276 26.11 12.73 -3.28
N GLU A 277 26.33 14.04 -3.26
CA GLU A 277 25.44 14.99 -2.59
C GLU A 277 24.00 14.93 -3.13
N GLU A 278 23.84 14.82 -4.45
CA GLU A 278 22.52 14.69 -5.10
C GLU A 278 21.80 13.40 -4.68
N ASP A 279 22.50 12.27 -4.70
CA ASP A 279 21.93 10.97 -4.30
C ASP A 279 21.60 10.96 -2.80
N HIS A 280 22.44 11.59 -1.98
CA HIS A 280 22.21 11.74 -0.54
C HIS A 280 20.94 12.56 -0.27
N HIS A 281 20.77 13.69 -0.96
CA HIS A 281 19.57 14.51 -0.87
C HIS A 281 18.31 13.76 -1.32
N VAL A 282 18.36 13.01 -2.42
CA VAL A 282 17.21 12.19 -2.88
C VAL A 282 16.86 11.11 -1.86
N ILE A 283 17.85 10.45 -1.24
CA ILE A 283 17.62 9.37 -0.28
C ILE A 283 17.03 9.90 1.03
N PHE A 284 17.58 10.98 1.57
CA PHE A 284 17.25 11.46 2.91
C PHE A 284 16.26 12.62 2.94
N MET A 285 15.99 13.26 1.80
CA MET A 285 15.03 14.37 1.67
C MET A 285 15.31 15.44 2.74
N ASN A 286 14.25 15.93 3.40
CA ASN A 286 14.33 16.88 4.51
C ASN A 286 14.31 16.20 5.90
N ILE A 287 14.85 14.97 6.05
CA ILE A 287 14.82 14.24 7.33
C ILE A 287 15.49 15.01 8.49
N SER A 288 16.52 15.80 8.20
CA SER A 288 17.22 16.60 9.20
C SER A 288 16.33 17.71 9.77
N GLU A 289 15.48 18.32 8.94
CA GLU A 289 14.49 19.31 9.36
C GLU A 289 13.39 18.66 10.20
N LEU A 290 12.91 17.48 9.80
CA LEU A 290 11.95 16.69 10.59
C LEU A 290 12.53 16.32 11.96
N TRP A 291 13.79 15.91 12.04
CA TRP A 291 14.45 15.62 13.31
C TRP A 291 14.56 16.85 14.22
N ALA A 292 14.96 18.00 13.67
CA ALA A 292 15.03 19.25 14.43
C ALA A 292 13.65 19.68 14.94
N PHE A 293 12.63 19.60 14.08
CA PHE A 293 11.24 19.88 14.44
C PHE A 293 10.77 18.95 15.58
N HIS A 294 10.88 17.64 15.40
CA HIS A 294 10.37 16.68 16.39
C HIS A 294 11.14 16.71 17.71
N SER A 295 12.43 17.05 17.69
CA SER A 295 13.19 17.28 18.92
C SER A 295 12.63 18.45 19.75
N SER A 296 12.23 19.54 19.08
CA SER A 296 11.59 20.69 19.72
C SER A 296 10.15 20.39 20.13
N PHE A 297 9.39 19.67 19.30
CA PHE A 297 8.02 19.27 19.57
C PHE A 297 7.94 18.31 20.77
N TYR A 298 8.81 17.31 20.83
CA TYR A 298 8.93 16.38 21.96
C TYR A 298 9.18 17.12 23.28
N ALA A 299 10.09 18.11 23.30
CA ALA A 299 10.36 18.88 24.51
C ALA A 299 9.13 19.62 25.04
N GLN A 300 8.36 20.26 24.13
CA GLN A 300 7.10 20.94 24.48
C GLN A 300 6.02 19.95 24.93
N LEU A 301 5.89 18.82 24.22
CA LEU A 301 4.91 17.78 24.53
C LEU A 301 5.21 17.14 25.89
N ARG A 302 6.49 16.91 26.20
CA ARG A 302 6.93 16.39 27.50
C ARG A 302 6.51 17.30 28.65
N GLU A 303 6.72 18.61 28.50
CA GLU A 303 6.31 19.58 29.52
C GLU A 303 4.79 19.59 29.73
N ALA A 304 4.02 19.61 28.64
CA ALA A 304 2.56 19.57 28.70
C ALA A 304 2.06 18.28 29.39
N VAL A 305 2.60 17.11 29.01
CA VAL A 305 2.23 15.82 29.60
C VAL A 305 2.62 15.72 31.08
N PHE A 306 3.82 16.17 31.44
CA PHE A 306 4.25 16.16 32.85
C PHE A 306 3.34 17.02 33.73
N HIS A 307 2.85 18.14 33.19
CA HIS A 307 1.85 18.94 33.87
C HIS A 307 0.48 18.25 33.95
N THR A 308 -0.02 17.70 32.83
CA THR A 308 -1.33 17.02 32.79
C THR A 308 -1.39 15.81 33.71
N LEU A 309 -0.29 15.07 33.87
CA LEU A 309 -0.18 13.91 34.76
C LEU A 309 0.22 14.28 36.20
N GLY A 310 0.42 15.56 36.52
CA GLY A 310 0.80 16.01 37.87
C GLY A 310 2.22 15.59 38.31
N ILE A 311 3.12 15.34 37.36
CA ILE A 311 4.52 14.96 37.62
C ILE A 311 5.34 16.15 38.13
N THR A 312 5.08 17.33 37.56
CA THR A 312 5.70 18.60 37.94
C THR A 312 4.74 19.45 38.75
N ASP A 313 5.24 20.10 39.81
CA ASP A 313 4.44 20.98 40.67
C ASP A 313 3.99 22.26 39.96
N ARG A 314 2.90 22.85 40.46
CA ARG A 314 2.29 24.11 39.98
C ARG A 314 3.02 25.36 40.49
N SER A 315 4.35 25.35 40.58
CA SER A 315 5.11 26.43 41.23
C SER A 315 5.21 27.73 40.41
N ASP A 316 5.02 27.67 39.09
CA ASP A 316 5.32 28.78 38.18
C ASP A 316 4.05 29.36 37.56
N GLU A 317 3.94 30.69 37.53
CA GLU A 317 2.78 31.46 37.01
C GLU A 317 2.64 31.44 35.47
N ARG A 318 3.49 30.71 34.75
CA ARG A 318 3.46 30.69 33.28
C ARG A 318 2.23 29.95 32.75
N PRO A 319 1.54 30.46 31.71
CA PRO A 319 0.49 29.72 31.02
C PRO A 319 1.07 28.40 30.48
N ARG A 320 0.53 27.27 30.94
CA ARG A 320 0.97 25.95 30.47
C ARG A 320 0.05 25.47 29.37
N HIS A 321 0.67 24.99 28.30
CA HIS A 321 -0.04 24.37 27.17
C HIS A 321 -0.57 23.00 27.59
N SER A 322 -1.83 22.72 27.26
CA SER A 322 -2.36 21.35 27.28
C SER A 322 -1.73 20.53 26.15
N VAL A 323 -1.89 19.21 26.18
CA VAL A 323 -1.43 18.33 25.10
C VAL A 323 -1.93 18.82 23.74
N GLY A 324 -3.23 19.15 23.63
CA GLY A 324 -3.82 19.67 22.39
C GLY A 324 -3.20 20.99 21.92
N ASP A 325 -2.89 21.90 22.84
CA ASP A 325 -2.30 23.21 22.50
C ASP A 325 -0.92 23.07 21.86
N VAL A 326 -0.12 22.09 22.30
CA VAL A 326 1.21 21.82 21.72
C VAL A 326 1.10 21.40 20.26
N PHE A 327 0.11 20.56 19.90
CA PHE A 327 -0.16 20.20 18.51
C PHE A 327 -0.59 21.41 17.68
N LEU A 328 -1.49 22.24 18.21
CA LEU A 328 -1.98 23.44 17.51
C LEU A 328 -0.87 24.46 17.28
N LEU A 329 -0.01 24.70 18.26
CA LEU A 329 1.14 25.61 18.16
C LEU A 329 2.10 25.19 17.04
N ASN A 330 2.23 23.88 16.83
CA ASN A 330 3.16 23.29 15.88
C ASN A 330 2.51 22.85 14.55
N LYS A 331 1.18 23.05 14.36
CA LYS A 331 0.40 22.66 13.17
C LYS A 331 1.13 22.95 11.85
N HIS A 332 1.62 24.19 11.69
CA HIS A 332 2.25 24.64 10.46
C HIS A 332 3.56 23.89 10.14
N LYS A 333 4.29 23.42 11.15
CA LYS A 333 5.55 22.68 10.96
C LYS A 333 5.34 21.25 10.46
N PHE A 334 4.15 20.68 10.67
CA PHE A 334 3.80 19.39 10.08
C PHE A 334 3.69 19.43 8.55
N THR A 335 3.68 20.61 7.92
CA THR A 335 3.80 20.73 6.46
C THR A 335 5.14 20.23 5.91
N LEU A 336 6.18 20.09 6.76
CA LEU A 336 7.45 19.45 6.41
C LEU A 336 7.28 18.00 5.94
N TYR A 337 6.18 17.34 6.29
CA TYR A 337 5.86 16.00 5.81
C TYR A 337 5.47 15.95 4.33
N GLY A 338 5.01 17.06 3.74
CA GLY A 338 4.68 17.14 2.32
C GLY A 338 5.84 16.71 1.42
N PRO A 339 6.95 17.49 1.35
CA PRO A 339 8.10 17.12 0.54
C PRO A 339 8.74 15.79 0.95
N TYR A 340 8.70 15.41 2.22
CA TYR A 340 9.21 14.12 2.68
C TYR A 340 8.41 12.95 2.07
N CYS A 341 7.09 12.94 2.23
CA CYS A 341 6.26 11.84 1.76
C CYS A 341 6.27 11.71 0.24
N LEU A 342 6.36 12.83 -0.48
CA LEU A 342 6.47 12.85 -1.94
C LEU A 342 7.78 12.21 -2.44
N GLY A 343 8.89 12.43 -1.73
CA GLY A 343 10.20 11.90 -2.12
C GLY A 343 10.45 10.43 -1.75
N LEU A 344 9.56 9.77 -1.00
CA LEU A 344 9.80 8.42 -0.48
C LEU A 344 9.94 7.36 -1.57
N GLU A 345 9.16 7.45 -2.64
CA GLU A 345 9.22 6.49 -3.75
C GLU A 345 10.52 6.63 -4.55
N ASP A 346 10.95 7.87 -4.80
CA ASP A 346 12.22 8.19 -5.44
C ASP A 346 13.42 7.76 -4.58
N SER A 347 13.36 8.01 -3.27
CA SER A 347 14.34 7.55 -2.30
C SER A 347 14.49 6.02 -2.34
N ARG A 348 13.39 5.28 -2.27
CA ARG A 348 13.42 3.81 -2.35
C ARG A 348 14.00 3.32 -3.67
N SER A 349 13.59 3.91 -4.78
CA SER A 349 14.09 3.55 -6.12
C SER A 349 15.59 3.82 -6.24
N LYS A 350 16.05 4.95 -5.73
CA LYS A 350 17.46 5.34 -5.70
C LYS A 350 18.29 4.39 -4.83
N ILE A 351 17.82 4.02 -3.64
CA ILE A 351 18.50 3.04 -2.78
C ILE A 351 18.65 1.71 -3.52
N LEU A 352 17.56 1.18 -4.10
CA LEU A 352 17.58 -0.09 -4.83
C LEU A 352 18.50 -0.04 -6.05
N GLN A 353 18.55 1.08 -6.77
CA GLN A 353 19.47 1.29 -7.87
C GLN A 353 20.92 1.25 -7.37
N LEU A 354 21.27 2.04 -6.36
CA LEU A 354 22.63 2.13 -5.83
C LEU A 354 23.11 0.82 -5.19
N GLU A 355 22.23 0.09 -4.51
CA GLU A 355 22.55 -1.24 -3.99
C GLU A 355 22.93 -2.21 -5.12
N LYS A 356 22.32 -2.08 -6.31
CA LYS A 356 22.66 -2.90 -7.49
C LYS A 356 23.95 -2.42 -8.18
N THR A 357 24.11 -1.12 -8.35
CA THR A 357 25.16 -0.55 -9.22
C THR A 357 26.45 -0.20 -8.49
N ASP A 358 26.42 0.07 -7.19
CA ASP A 358 27.58 0.52 -6.42
C ASP A 358 27.85 -0.42 -5.23
N ALA A 359 28.94 -1.19 -5.33
CA ALA A 359 29.32 -2.14 -4.31
C ALA A 359 29.75 -1.49 -2.99
N ALA A 360 30.35 -0.30 -3.03
CA ALA A 360 30.80 0.42 -1.84
C ALA A 360 29.60 0.98 -1.06
N VAL A 361 28.63 1.56 -1.76
CA VAL A 361 27.36 2.02 -1.17
C VAL A 361 26.59 0.85 -0.57
N ARG A 362 26.42 -0.25 -1.31
CA ARG A 362 25.75 -1.46 -0.82
C ARG A 362 26.39 -1.97 0.46
N GLN A 363 27.71 -2.13 0.46
CA GLN A 363 28.46 -2.61 1.63
C GLN A 363 28.27 -1.68 2.83
N ARG A 364 28.31 -0.36 2.60
CA ARG A 364 28.11 0.64 3.65
C ARG A 364 26.70 0.58 4.25
N ILE A 365 25.66 0.42 3.43
CA ILE A 365 24.27 0.28 3.90
C ILE A 365 24.13 -0.99 4.75
N VAL A 366 24.71 -2.12 4.30
CA VAL A 366 24.70 -3.38 5.05
C VAL A 366 25.40 -3.23 6.41
N GLU A 367 26.54 -2.55 6.48
CA GLU A 367 27.23 -2.26 7.74
C GLU A 367 26.38 -1.43 8.70
N CYS A 368 25.70 -0.40 8.18
CA CYS A 368 24.80 0.43 8.97
C CYS A 368 23.62 -0.39 9.53
N CYS A 369 23.05 -1.31 8.75
CA CYS A 369 21.98 -2.20 9.19
C CYS A 369 22.47 -3.27 10.18
N ALA A 370 23.64 -3.87 9.97
CA ALA A 370 24.18 -4.95 10.80
C ALA A 370 24.46 -4.52 12.26
N ALA A 371 24.75 -3.23 12.47
CA ALA A 371 24.94 -2.66 13.81
C ALA A 371 23.63 -2.56 14.62
N LEU A 372 22.47 -2.67 13.96
CA LEU A 372 21.19 -2.82 14.64
C LEU A 372 21.08 -4.28 15.08
N LYS A 373 20.97 -4.53 16.39
CA LYS A 373 20.63 -5.88 16.92
C LYS A 373 19.30 -6.42 16.35
N ALA A 374 18.55 -5.58 15.63
CA ALA A 374 17.43 -5.92 14.76
C ALA A 374 17.93 -6.19 13.32
N GLN A 375 18.43 -7.39 13.04
CA GLN A 375 18.81 -7.86 11.70
C GLN A 375 17.64 -7.93 10.67
N GLN A 376 16.52 -7.25 10.90
CA GLN A 376 15.27 -7.49 10.19
C GLN A 376 14.82 -6.39 9.23
N PHE A 377 15.39 -5.17 9.29
CA PHE A 377 14.86 -4.03 8.53
C PHE A 377 15.89 -3.43 7.57
N LYS A 378 15.44 -3.10 6.35
CA LYS A 378 16.26 -2.41 5.35
C LYS A 378 16.16 -0.89 5.53
N LEU A 379 17.09 -0.14 4.96
CA LEU A 379 17.09 1.33 5.04
C LEU A 379 15.78 1.94 4.52
N GLN A 380 15.28 1.47 3.39
CA GLN A 380 14.03 1.92 2.80
C GLN A 380 12.82 1.69 3.71
N ASP A 381 12.81 0.63 4.54
CA ASP A 381 11.70 0.35 5.44
C ASP A 381 11.76 1.27 6.68
N ILE A 382 12.98 1.62 7.12
CA ILE A 382 13.21 2.58 8.21
C ILE A 382 12.80 3.99 7.80
N LEU A 383 13.04 4.39 6.54
CA LEU A 383 12.66 5.71 6.03
C LEU A 383 11.13 5.90 5.91
N CYS A 384 10.32 4.84 6.03
CA CYS A 384 8.86 4.98 6.12
C CYS A 384 8.39 5.48 7.50
N LEU A 385 9.22 5.41 8.55
CA LEU A 385 8.85 5.77 9.92
C LEU A 385 8.19 7.15 10.06
N PRO A 386 8.70 8.23 9.44
CA PRO A 386 8.06 9.54 9.56
C PRO A 386 6.65 9.56 8.97
N MET A 387 6.47 9.00 7.76
CA MET A 387 5.14 8.91 7.14
C MET A 387 4.17 8.11 8.01
N GLN A 388 4.62 7.00 8.60
CA GLN A 388 3.77 6.24 9.52
C GLN A 388 3.43 7.04 10.77
N ARG A 389 4.39 7.78 11.34
CA ARG A 389 4.19 8.56 12.56
C ARG A 389 3.14 9.65 12.37
N VAL A 390 3.20 10.42 11.28
CA VAL A 390 2.24 11.51 11.04
C VAL A 390 0.80 10.97 10.94
N LEU A 391 0.62 9.78 10.36
CA LEU A 391 -0.66 9.10 10.25
C LEU A 391 -1.21 8.58 11.60
N LYS A 392 -0.40 8.48 12.66
CA LYS A 392 -0.90 8.01 13.98
C LYS A 392 -1.39 9.15 14.89
N TYR A 393 -1.03 10.41 14.65
CA TYR A 393 -1.36 11.50 15.60
C TYR A 393 -2.86 11.72 15.77
N HIS A 394 -3.64 11.76 14.68
CA HIS A 394 -5.09 11.93 14.78
C HIS A 394 -5.78 10.76 15.48
N LEU A 395 -5.26 9.53 15.34
CA LEU A 395 -5.76 8.35 16.03
C LEU A 395 -5.53 8.44 17.53
N LEU A 396 -4.30 8.77 17.95
CA LEU A 396 -3.94 8.94 19.36
C LEU A 396 -4.73 10.08 20.02
N LEU A 397 -4.88 11.22 19.32
CA LEU A 397 -5.68 12.35 19.80
C LEU A 397 -7.17 12.02 19.86
N GLY A 398 -7.69 11.25 18.89
CA GLY A 398 -9.08 10.79 18.90
C GLY A 398 -9.36 9.82 20.05
N GLU A 399 -8.44 8.92 20.35
CA GLU A 399 -8.56 8.04 21.50
C GLU A 399 -8.50 8.82 22.82
N LEU A 400 -7.59 9.80 22.92
CA LEU A 400 -7.50 10.67 24.09
C LEU A 400 -8.77 11.49 24.30
N LEU A 401 -9.37 11.99 23.21
CA LEU A 401 -10.64 12.71 23.23
C LEU A 401 -11.79 11.81 23.71
N ASN A 402 -11.84 10.55 23.26
CA ASN A 402 -12.86 9.58 23.69
C ASN A 402 -12.86 9.33 25.21
N TYR A 403 -11.71 9.47 25.87
CA TYR A 403 -11.57 9.34 27.32
C TYR A 403 -11.52 10.68 28.06
N THR A 404 -11.83 11.79 27.39
CA THR A 404 -11.88 13.14 27.97
C THR A 404 -13.32 13.65 27.97
N SER A 405 -13.85 14.05 29.13
CA SER A 405 -15.22 14.60 29.23
C SER A 405 -15.35 15.91 28.45
N ALA A 406 -16.50 16.16 27.82
CA ALA A 406 -16.81 17.41 27.12
C ALA A 406 -16.67 18.68 27.99
N ASN A 407 -16.79 18.54 29.32
CA ASN A 407 -16.63 19.64 30.27
C ASN A 407 -15.18 19.79 30.77
N HIS A 408 -14.25 18.94 30.34
CA HIS A 408 -12.84 19.00 30.73
C HIS A 408 -12.14 20.16 29.99
N PRO A 409 -11.25 20.93 30.65
CA PRO A 409 -10.56 22.06 30.04
C PRO A 409 -9.81 21.70 28.75
N ASP A 410 -9.14 20.54 28.72
CA ASP A 410 -8.41 20.05 27.54
C ASP A 410 -9.31 19.61 26.36
N TYR A 411 -10.63 19.45 26.54
CA TYR A 411 -11.47 18.82 25.50
C TYR A 411 -11.45 19.59 24.17
N ARG A 412 -11.59 20.92 24.22
CA ARG A 412 -11.66 21.77 23.02
C ARG A 412 -10.33 21.86 22.28
N SER A 413 -9.22 21.92 23.01
CA SER A 413 -7.89 21.92 22.39
C SER A 413 -7.59 20.56 21.74
N LEU A 414 -7.99 19.46 22.37
CA LEU A 414 -7.85 18.10 21.81
C LEU A 414 -8.71 17.89 20.56
N GLU A 415 -9.98 18.33 20.57
CA GLU A 415 -10.87 18.28 19.41
C GLU A 415 -10.27 19.03 18.21
N SER A 416 -9.78 20.25 18.45
CA SER A 416 -9.14 21.07 17.41
C SER A 416 -7.81 20.48 16.93
N ALA A 417 -7.00 19.94 17.86
CA ALA A 417 -5.72 19.31 17.53
C ALA A 417 -5.90 18.06 16.67
N ARG A 418 -6.91 17.23 16.98
CA ARG A 418 -7.25 16.06 16.17
C ARG A 418 -7.61 16.47 14.75
N ALA A 419 -8.53 17.43 14.59
CA ALA A 419 -8.92 17.93 13.28
C ALA A 419 -7.71 18.48 12.51
N ALA A 420 -6.82 19.23 13.17
CA ALA A 420 -5.59 19.72 12.55
C ALA A 420 -4.66 18.60 12.07
N MET A 421 -4.61 17.45 12.74
CA MET A 421 -3.81 16.30 12.27
C MET A 421 -4.50 15.51 11.15
N GLU A 422 -5.83 15.48 11.12
CA GLU A 422 -6.60 14.97 9.97
C GLU A 422 -6.35 15.85 8.73
N ASP A 423 -6.32 17.18 8.88
CA ASP A 423 -5.96 18.13 7.81
C ASP A 423 -4.55 17.88 7.25
N VAL A 424 -3.57 17.58 8.12
CA VAL A 424 -2.20 17.28 7.70
C VAL A 424 -2.15 16.01 6.84
N ASN A 425 -2.90 14.97 7.22
CA ASN A 425 -2.99 13.74 6.44
C ASN A 425 -3.67 13.99 5.08
N ALA A 426 -4.76 14.77 5.07
CA ALA A 426 -5.42 15.17 3.84
C ALA A 426 -4.46 15.96 2.93
N TYR A 427 -3.70 16.90 3.48
CA TYR A 427 -2.69 17.67 2.75
C TYR A 427 -1.63 16.77 2.08
N VAL A 428 -1.07 15.79 2.80
CA VAL A 428 -0.10 14.84 2.21
C VAL A 428 -0.73 14.01 1.09
N ASN A 429 -1.97 13.56 1.27
CA ASN A 429 -2.69 12.81 0.24
C ASN A 429 -3.01 13.66 -1.00
N GLU A 430 -3.44 14.91 -0.82
CA GLU A 430 -3.67 15.83 -1.94
C GLU A 430 -2.38 16.14 -2.69
N LEU A 431 -1.27 16.40 -1.99
CA LEU A 431 0.03 16.60 -2.64
C LEU A 431 0.43 15.42 -3.52
N LYS A 432 0.23 14.19 -3.02
CA LYS A 432 0.50 12.99 -3.82
C LYS A 432 -0.41 12.91 -5.04
N ARG A 433 -1.71 13.17 -4.87
CA ARG A 433 -2.67 13.22 -5.99
C ARG A 433 -2.30 14.27 -7.03
N ASP A 434 -1.88 15.47 -6.62
CA ASP A 434 -1.45 16.54 -7.52
C ASP A 434 -0.21 16.14 -8.32
N MET A 435 0.76 15.45 -7.70
CA MET A 435 1.92 14.92 -8.41
C MET A 435 1.57 13.82 -9.41
N GLU A 436 0.74 12.85 -9.01
CA GLU A 436 0.25 11.79 -9.91
C GLU A 436 -0.55 12.37 -11.08
N MET A 437 -1.40 13.35 -10.80
CA MET A 437 -2.16 14.08 -11.81
C MET A 437 -1.23 14.80 -12.77
N LYS A 438 -0.23 15.53 -12.27
CA LYS A 438 0.77 16.19 -13.11
C LYS A 438 1.54 15.21 -13.99
N ALA A 439 2.00 14.09 -13.42
CA ALA A 439 2.70 13.05 -14.19
C ALA A 439 1.80 12.48 -15.30
N THR A 440 0.51 12.30 -15.03
CA THR A 440 -0.47 11.87 -16.02
C THR A 440 -0.66 12.92 -17.12
N VAL A 441 -0.75 14.21 -16.77
CA VAL A 441 -0.84 15.32 -17.74
C VAL A 441 0.41 15.35 -18.62
N ASP A 442 1.61 15.30 -18.05
CA ASP A 442 2.87 15.28 -18.79
C ASP A 442 2.95 14.09 -19.75
N GLU A 443 2.41 12.93 -19.36
CA GLU A 443 2.34 11.75 -20.22
C GLU A 443 1.35 11.93 -21.37
N ILE A 444 0.15 12.45 -21.09
CA ILE A 444 -0.85 12.76 -22.10
C ILE A 444 -0.28 13.76 -23.11
N GLU A 445 0.37 14.83 -22.64
CA GLU A 445 1.03 15.82 -23.50
C GLU A 445 2.06 15.17 -24.43
N ARG A 446 2.89 14.25 -23.93
CA ARG A 446 3.86 13.52 -24.77
C ARG A 446 3.21 12.57 -25.78
N SER A 447 2.02 12.05 -25.47
CA SER A 447 1.28 11.14 -26.35
C SER A 447 0.57 11.86 -27.50
N ILE A 448 0.35 13.17 -27.37
CA ILE A 448 -0.30 13.99 -28.40
C ILE A 448 0.77 14.55 -29.33
N THR A 449 0.84 14.03 -30.56
CA THR A 449 1.87 14.40 -31.55
C THR A 449 1.74 15.81 -32.10
N ASP A 450 0.56 16.45 -31.99
CA ASP A 450 0.24 17.75 -32.61
C ASP A 450 0.28 18.95 -31.63
N LEU A 451 0.76 18.75 -30.41
CA LEU A 451 0.76 19.80 -29.35
C LEU A 451 1.85 20.88 -29.55
N GLN A 452 2.67 20.78 -30.62
CA GLN A 452 3.71 21.76 -30.98
C GLN A 452 3.44 22.53 -32.29
N MET A 453 2.17 22.74 -32.69
CA MET A 453 1.83 23.64 -33.82
C MET A 453 1.38 25.03 -33.39
#